data_AF-A0AAW5B6A0-F1
#
_entry.id   AF-A0AAW5B6A0-F1
#
_cell.length_a   1.000
_cell.length_b   1.000
_cell.length_c   1.000
_cell.angle_alpha   90.00
_cell.angle_beta   90.00
_cell.angle_gamma   90.00
#
_symmetry.space_group_name_H-M   'P 1'
#
loop_
_entity.id
_entity.type
_entity.pdbx_description
1 polymer ?
#
loop_
_entity_poly.entity_id
_entity_poly.type
_entity_poly.pdbx_seq_one_letter_code
_entity_poly.pdbx_strand_id
1 'polypeptide(L)'
;MNRIAELLFIIGWLTIAGGIVLGIANYETVVGYESSEFSIYDGEPITETSWENAAIYILAGLIWGIMIFGFAEIIRILDDKRTLVRESLKELVSLNSTLNRDRSTSNETNNQHLKSEIPNKNKEDKVETIDYSPLLREEPTNKRKRFKDIIDESVNGNK
;
A
#
# COMPACT_ATOMS: atom_id res chain seq x y z
N MET A 1 -3.32 -2.58 -12.13
CA MET A 1 -3.93 -3.46 -11.13
C MET A 1 -3.08 -3.44 -9.88
N ASN A 2 -3.66 -3.07 -8.74
CA ASN A 2 -2.92 -3.01 -7.50
C ASN A 2 -2.52 -4.42 -7.06
N ARG A 3 -1.24 -4.79 -7.23
CA ARG A 3 -0.73 -6.13 -6.86
C ARG A 3 -0.99 -6.46 -5.40
N ILE A 4 -1.08 -5.45 -4.53
CA ILE A 4 -1.35 -5.64 -3.10
C ILE A 4 -2.79 -6.12 -2.88
N ALA A 5 -3.76 -5.53 -3.57
CA ALA A 5 -5.17 -5.95 -3.47
C ALA A 5 -5.37 -7.37 -4.00
N GLU A 6 -4.71 -7.72 -5.11
CA GLU A 6 -4.73 -9.06 -5.68
C GLU A 6 -4.12 -10.10 -4.72
N LEU A 7 -3.01 -9.77 -4.07
CA LEU A 7 -2.36 -10.66 -3.10
C LEU A 7 -3.23 -10.87 -1.85
N LEU A 8 -3.89 -9.82 -1.37
CA LEU A 8 -4.86 -9.93 -0.27
C LEU A 8 -6.07 -10.79 -0.64
N PHE A 9 -6.51 -10.77 -1.88
CA PHE A 9 -7.58 -11.65 -2.36
C PHE A 9 -7.16 -13.12 -2.28
N ILE A 10 -5.93 -13.45 -2.70
CA ILE A 10 -5.39 -14.82 -2.60
C ILE A 10 -5.28 -15.24 -1.13
N ILE A 11 -4.77 -14.35 -0.26
CA ILE A 11 -4.67 -14.62 1.18
C ILE A 11 -6.05 -14.87 1.79
N GLY A 12 -7.07 -14.11 1.41
CA GLY A 12 -8.45 -14.31 1.88
C GLY A 12 -8.96 -15.72 1.59
N TRP A 13 -8.75 -16.22 0.37
CA TRP A 13 -9.09 -17.60 0.02
C TRP A 13 -8.30 -18.65 0.82
N LEU A 14 -6.99 -18.43 1.00
CA LEU A 14 -6.15 -19.31 1.81
C LEU A 14 -6.61 -19.36 3.26
N THR A 15 -7.07 -18.25 3.83
CA THR A 15 -7.61 -18.20 5.20
C THR A 15 -8.89 -19.02 5.33
N ILE A 16 -9.81 -18.91 4.36
CA ILE A 16 -11.04 -19.72 4.35
C ILE A 16 -10.71 -21.21 4.23
N ALA A 17 -9.89 -21.57 3.25
CA ALA A 17 -9.46 -22.95 3.05
C ALA A 17 -8.74 -23.49 4.30
N GLY A 18 -7.87 -22.69 4.91
CA GLY A 18 -7.20 -23.02 6.16
C GLY A 18 -8.18 -23.31 7.29
N GLY A 19 -9.18 -22.44 7.51
CA GLY A 19 -10.20 -22.66 8.54
C GLY A 19 -11.01 -23.94 8.32
N ILE A 20 -11.32 -24.29 7.06
CA ILE A 20 -11.99 -25.55 6.71
C ILE A 20 -11.09 -26.75 7.01
N VAL A 21 -9.83 -26.71 6.59
CA VAL A 21 -8.86 -27.78 6.83
C VAL A 21 -8.63 -27.98 8.32
N LEU A 22 -8.48 -26.90 9.09
CA LEU A 22 -8.36 -26.95 10.55
C LEU A 22 -9.63 -27.51 11.21
N GLY A 23 -10.82 -27.14 10.72
CA GLY A 23 -12.07 -27.69 11.24
C GLY A 23 -12.19 -29.20 11.03
N ILE A 24 -11.78 -29.70 9.87
CA ILE A 24 -11.77 -31.14 9.58
C ILE A 24 -10.66 -31.85 10.40
N ALA A 25 -9.47 -31.26 10.49
CA ALA A 25 -8.35 -31.85 11.21
C ALA A 25 -8.58 -31.94 12.74
N ASN A 26 -9.39 -31.05 13.30
CA ASN A 26 -9.75 -31.04 14.73
C ASN A 26 -11.18 -31.56 14.97
N TYR A 27 -11.71 -32.34 14.04
CA TYR A 27 -13.03 -32.97 14.19
C TYR A 27 -13.03 -34.04 15.30
N GLU A 28 -11.91 -34.73 15.47
CA GLU A 28 -11.68 -35.68 16.55
C GLU A 28 -10.97 -34.98 17.70
N THR A 29 -11.59 -35.01 18.88
CA THR A 29 -11.00 -34.45 20.10
C THR A 29 -10.70 -35.55 21.09
N VAL A 30 -9.49 -35.57 21.63
CA VAL A 30 -9.09 -36.50 22.69
C VAL A 30 -9.78 -36.08 24.00
N VAL A 31 -10.75 -36.87 24.44
CA VAL A 31 -11.52 -36.63 25.68
C VAL A 31 -10.97 -37.41 26.87
N GLY A 32 -10.08 -38.36 26.64
CA GLY A 32 -9.43 -39.12 27.69
C GLY A 32 -8.45 -40.15 27.14
N TYR A 33 -7.83 -40.89 28.04
CA TYR A 33 -7.03 -42.07 27.73
C TYR A 33 -7.66 -43.26 28.43
N GLU A 34 -7.83 -44.36 27.72
CA GLU A 34 -8.35 -45.58 28.33
C GLU A 34 -7.32 -46.11 29.34
N SER A 35 -7.64 -46.04 30.63
CA SER A 35 -6.78 -46.60 31.68
C SER A 35 -6.97 -48.10 31.69
N SER A 36 -6.17 -48.83 30.93
CA SER A 36 -6.10 -50.28 31.05
C SER A 36 -5.49 -50.61 32.42
N GLU A 37 -6.26 -51.28 33.29
CA GLU A 37 -5.82 -51.74 34.61
C GLU A 37 -4.63 -52.73 34.53
N PHE A 38 -4.19 -53.13 33.34
CA PHE A 38 -3.20 -54.18 33.14
C PHE A 38 -2.12 -53.91 32.06
N SER A 39 -2.05 -52.72 31.45
CA SER A 39 -1.04 -52.44 30.40
C SER A 39 0.09 -51.52 30.87
N ILE A 40 1.32 -51.96 30.60
CA ILE A 40 2.58 -51.19 30.76
C ILE A 40 2.75 -50.14 29.64
N TYR A 41 1.82 -50.10 28.68
CA TYR A 41 1.82 -49.16 27.55
C TYR A 41 0.80 -48.04 27.75
N ASP A 42 1.19 -46.83 27.33
CA ASP A 42 0.35 -45.62 27.30
C ASP A 42 -0.99 -45.96 26.62
N GLY A 43 -2.10 -45.71 27.33
CA GLY A 43 -3.45 -46.05 26.88
C GLY A 43 -3.81 -45.39 25.55
N GLU A 44 -4.69 -46.03 24.78
CA GLU A 44 -5.18 -45.46 23.53
C GLU A 44 -6.03 -44.21 23.82
N PRO A 45 -5.89 -43.12 23.02
CA PRO A 45 -6.69 -41.92 23.20
C PRO A 45 -8.14 -42.21 22.83
N ILE A 46 -9.05 -41.94 23.75
CA ILE A 46 -10.49 -41.96 23.47
C ILE A 46 -10.80 -40.66 22.74
N THR A 47 -11.09 -40.77 21.45
CA THR A 47 -11.50 -39.64 20.61
C THR A 47 -13.01 -39.57 20.51
N GLU A 48 -13.59 -38.42 20.85
CA GLU A 48 -14.99 -38.11 20.57
C GLU A 48 -15.07 -37.15 19.38
N THR A 49 -16.07 -37.38 18.52
CA THR A 49 -16.37 -36.48 17.41
C THR A 49 -17.02 -35.20 17.95
N SER A 50 -16.29 -34.09 17.90
CA SER A 50 -16.77 -32.78 18.36
C SER A 50 -17.07 -31.89 17.16
N TRP A 51 -18.31 -31.98 16.66
CA TRP A 51 -18.80 -31.14 15.57
C TRP A 51 -18.76 -29.63 15.90
N GLU A 52 -18.84 -29.29 17.18
CA GLU A 52 -18.77 -27.91 17.68
C GLU A 52 -17.41 -27.28 17.37
N ASN A 53 -16.31 -28.00 17.63
CA ASN A 53 -14.97 -27.51 17.34
C ASN A 53 -14.76 -27.31 15.84
N ALA A 54 -15.20 -28.28 15.02
CA ALA A 54 -15.13 -28.15 13.58
C ALA A 54 -15.92 -26.92 13.08
N ALA A 55 -17.12 -26.68 13.62
CA ALA A 55 -17.94 -25.53 13.27
C ALA A 55 -17.27 -24.20 13.65
N ILE A 56 -16.64 -24.11 14.82
CA ILE A 56 -15.93 -22.91 15.27
C ILE A 56 -14.78 -22.55 14.31
N TYR A 57 -13.95 -23.53 13.94
CA TYR A 57 -12.82 -23.27 13.02
C TYR A 57 -13.29 -22.86 11.61
N ILE A 58 -14.34 -23.51 11.10
CA ILE A 58 -14.92 -23.15 9.79
C ILE A 58 -15.49 -21.72 9.83
N LEU A 59 -16.28 -21.39 10.85
CA LEU A 59 -16.85 -20.06 11.04
C LEU A 59 -15.78 -19.00 11.22
N ALA A 60 -14.76 -19.27 12.03
CA ALA A 60 -13.63 -18.37 12.22
C ALA A 60 -12.91 -18.12 10.89
N GLY A 61 -12.60 -19.17 10.13
CA GLY A 61 -11.98 -19.05 8.81
C GLY A 61 -12.79 -18.21 7.82
N LEU A 62 -14.11 -18.41 7.79
CA LEU A 62 -15.03 -17.61 6.97
C LEU A 62 -15.05 -16.14 7.37
N ILE A 63 -15.21 -15.84 8.66
CA ILE A 63 -15.25 -14.46 9.17
C ILE A 63 -13.94 -13.73 8.83
N TRP A 64 -12.80 -14.35 9.12
CA TRP A 64 -11.49 -13.77 8.83
C TRP A 64 -11.25 -13.61 7.32
N GLY A 65 -11.64 -14.60 6.51
CA GLY A 65 -11.53 -14.50 5.05
C GLY A 65 -12.35 -13.36 4.46
N ILE A 66 -13.61 -13.20 4.89
CA ILE A 66 -14.49 -12.10 4.46
C ILE A 66 -13.93 -10.74 4.88
N MET A 67 -13.39 -10.63 6.10
CA MET A 67 -12.72 -9.42 6.57
C MET A 67 -11.54 -9.04 5.66
N ILE A 68 -10.70 -10.01 5.30
CA ILE A 68 -9.54 -9.78 4.42
C ILE A 68 -10.00 -9.35 3.01
N PHE A 69 -11.07 -9.95 2.48
CA PHE A 69 -11.66 -9.50 1.20
C PHE A 69 -12.16 -8.05 1.29
N GLY A 70 -12.81 -7.68 2.40
CA GLY A 70 -13.22 -6.29 2.65
C GLY A 70 -12.02 -5.34 2.60
N PHE A 71 -10.91 -5.68 3.26
CA PHE A 71 -9.69 -4.88 3.19
C PHE A 71 -9.07 -4.82 1.79
N ALA A 72 -9.08 -5.93 1.04
CA ALA A 72 -8.58 -5.97 -0.34
C ALA A 72 -9.34 -4.98 -1.23
N GLU A 73 -10.67 -4.94 -1.09
CA GLU A 73 -11.54 -4.05 -1.86
C GLU A 73 -11.32 -2.57 -1.49
N ILE A 74 -11.16 -2.27 -0.20
CA ILE A 74 -10.83 -0.92 0.26
C ILE A 74 -9.51 -0.45 -0.35
N ILE A 75 -8.47 -1.29 -0.33
CA ILE A 75 -7.16 -0.95 -0.89
C ILE A 75 -7.23 -0.73 -2.41
N ARG A 76 -8.03 -1.53 -3.10
CA ARG A 76 -8.28 -1.36 -4.54
C ARG A 76 -8.87 0.02 -4.83
N ILE A 77 -9.94 0.38 -4.11
CA ILE A 77 -10.61 1.68 -4.27
C ILE A 77 -9.67 2.85 -3.94
N LEU A 78 -8.84 2.71 -2.91
CA LEU A 78 -7.86 3.75 -2.55
C LEU A 78 -6.83 3.97 -3.66
N ASP A 79 -6.36 2.91 -4.31
CA ASP A 79 -5.38 3.02 -5.39
C ASP A 79 -5.99 3.66 -6.65
N ASP A 80 -7.23 3.32 -6.96
CA ASP A 80 -8.00 3.94 -8.06
C ASP A 80 -8.19 5.44 -7.83
N LYS A 81 -8.53 5.87 -6.61
CA LYS A 81 -8.63 7.30 -6.27
C LYS A 81 -7.29 8.01 -6.37
N ARG A 82 -6.20 7.36 -5.94
CA ARG A 82 -4.85 7.93 -6.00
C ARG A 82 -4.39 8.12 -7.45
N THR A 83 -4.71 7.18 -8.33
CA THR A 83 -4.38 7.30 -9.76
C THR A 83 -5.14 8.45 -10.39
N LEU A 84 -6.43 8.58 -10.11
CA LEU A 84 -7.26 9.67 -10.63
C LEU A 84 -6.73 11.06 -10.20
N VAL A 85 -6.39 11.24 -8.92
CA VAL A 85 -5.81 12.49 -8.42
C VAL A 85 -4.47 12.81 -9.10
N ARG A 86 -3.64 11.80 -9.35
CA ARG A 86 -2.36 11.98 -10.07
C ARG A 86 -2.56 12.39 -11.51
N GLU A 87 -3.56 11.83 -12.19
CA GLU A 87 -3.88 12.19 -13.57
C GLU A 87 -4.39 13.63 -13.65
N SER A 88 -5.31 14.02 -12.77
CA SER A 88 -5.79 15.41 -12.70
C SER A 88 -4.66 16.40 -12.41
N LEU A 89 -3.72 16.06 -11.52
CA LEU A 89 -2.54 16.89 -11.26
C LEU A 89 -1.62 17.00 -12.49
N LYS A 90 -1.38 15.91 -13.22
CA LYS A 90 -0.59 15.94 -14.46
C LYS A 90 -1.24 16.82 -15.51
N GLU A 91 -2.55 16.74 -15.64
CA GLU A 91 -3.31 17.57 -16.58
C GLU A 91 -3.19 19.06 -16.23
N LEU A 92 -3.39 19.43 -14.96
CA LEU A 92 -3.23 20.81 -14.48
C LEU A 92 -1.81 21.35 -14.71
N VAL A 93 -0.79 20.54 -14.43
CA VAL A 93 0.61 20.93 -14.67
C VAL A 93 0.87 21.12 -16.17
N SER A 94 0.36 20.23 -17.01
CA SER A 94 0.51 20.35 -18.47
C SER A 94 -0.19 21.59 -19.02
N LEU A 95 -1.41 21.89 -18.56
CA LEU A 95 -2.17 23.09 -18.92
C LEU A 95 -1.43 24.36 -18.52
N ASN A 96 -0.90 24.42 -17.29
CA ASN A 96 -0.12 25.55 -16.82
C ASN A 96 1.16 25.76 -17.67
N SER A 97 1.83 24.67 -18.05
CA SER A 97 3.01 24.75 -18.90
C SER A 97 2.69 25.28 -20.31
N THR A 98 1.56 24.86 -20.91
CA THR A 98 1.09 25.33 -22.21
C THR A 98 0.69 26.80 -22.16
N LEU A 99 -0.07 27.21 -21.13
CA LEU A 99 -0.47 28.61 -20.91
C LEU A 99 0.74 29.53 -20.75
N ASN A 100 1.75 29.11 -19.98
CA ASN A 100 2.97 29.90 -19.83
C ASN A 100 3.77 29.98 -21.14
N ARG A 101 3.79 28.90 -21.93
CA ARG A 101 4.41 28.91 -23.26
C ARG A 101 3.72 29.90 -24.19
N ASP A 102 2.39 29.86 -24.25
CA ASP A 102 1.59 30.72 -25.10
C ASP A 102 1.71 32.20 -24.70
N ARG A 103 1.79 32.48 -23.39
CA ARG A 103 2.04 33.83 -22.86
C ARG A 103 3.43 34.35 -23.23
N SER A 104 4.46 33.51 -23.17
CA SER A 104 5.81 33.88 -23.61
C SER A 104 5.85 34.20 -25.10
N THR A 105 5.21 33.39 -25.95
CA THR A 105 5.12 33.69 -27.39
C THR A 105 4.32 34.97 -27.67
N SER A 106 3.23 35.21 -26.95
CA SER A 106 2.44 36.44 -27.10
C SER A 106 3.24 37.70 -26.71
N ASN A 107 4.03 37.62 -25.64
CA ASN A 107 4.92 38.71 -25.23
C ASN A 107 6.07 38.95 -26.22
N GLU A 108 6.59 37.92 -26.87
CA GLU A 108 7.59 38.08 -27.95
C GLU A 108 7.01 38.77 -29.18
N THR A 109 5.82 38.38 -29.63
CA THR A 109 5.17 39.00 -30.80
C THR A 109 4.85 40.48 -30.54
N ASN A 110 4.41 40.82 -29.33
CA ASN A 110 4.10 42.19 -28.96
C ASN A 110 5.37 43.07 -28.86
N ASN A 111 6.49 42.51 -28.37
CA ASN A 111 7.77 43.20 -28.33
C ASN A 111 8.42 43.37 -29.72
N GLN A 112 8.19 42.45 -30.66
CA GLN A 112 8.65 42.63 -32.05
C GLN A 112 7.88 43.75 -32.76
N HIS A 113 6.58 43.89 -32.51
CA HIS A 113 5.78 44.97 -33.07
C HIS A 113 6.14 46.35 -32.48
N LEU A 114 6.53 46.42 -31.19
CA LEU A 114 7.05 47.65 -30.59
C LEU A 114 8.48 48.00 -31.05
N LYS A 115 9.32 47.00 -31.35
CA LYS A 115 10.70 47.25 -31.85
C LYS A 115 10.74 47.82 -33.27
N SER A 116 9.69 47.66 -34.06
CA SER A 116 9.61 48.27 -35.40
C SER A 116 9.18 49.74 -35.40
N GLU A 117 8.71 50.31 -34.28
CA GLU A 117 8.17 51.68 -34.24
C GLU A 117 8.96 52.71 -33.44
N ILE A 118 10.04 52.34 -32.73
CA ILE A 118 10.79 53.31 -31.90
C ILE A 118 12.30 53.30 -32.23
N PRO A 119 12.86 54.44 -32.69
CA PRO A 119 14.30 54.56 -32.90
C PRO A 119 15.03 54.57 -31.55
N ASN A 120 15.98 53.65 -31.47
CA ASN A 120 16.99 53.41 -30.45
C ASN A 120 17.33 54.61 -29.55
N LYS A 121 16.96 54.51 -28.26
CA LYS A 121 17.65 55.22 -27.17
C LYS A 121 17.77 54.32 -25.95
N ASN A 122 19.02 53.97 -25.65
CA ASN A 122 19.60 53.63 -24.35
C ASN A 122 18.65 53.70 -23.14
N LYS A 123 18.51 52.59 -22.41
CA LYS A 123 19.18 52.40 -21.12
C LYS A 123 18.90 51.00 -20.56
N GLU A 124 19.95 50.49 -19.92
CA GLU A 124 19.98 49.30 -19.08
C GLU A 124 18.94 49.41 -17.96
N ASP A 125 18.22 48.31 -17.69
CA ASP A 125 17.87 47.94 -16.31
C ASP A 125 17.73 46.42 -16.20
N LYS A 126 18.48 45.86 -15.25
CA LYS A 126 18.48 44.43 -14.91
C LYS A 126 17.19 44.11 -14.18
N VAL A 127 16.34 43.29 -14.79
CA VAL A 127 15.22 42.66 -14.10
C VAL A 127 15.71 41.34 -13.52
N GLU A 128 15.83 41.28 -12.19
CA GLU A 128 16.01 40.03 -11.44
C GLU A 128 14.80 39.13 -11.68
N THR A 129 15.04 38.01 -12.35
CA THR A 129 14.09 36.90 -12.45
C THR A 129 14.02 36.18 -11.11
N ILE A 130 12.87 36.27 -10.45
CA ILE A 130 12.57 35.50 -9.24
C ILE A 130 12.29 34.05 -9.67
N ASP A 131 13.21 33.14 -9.29
CA ASP A 131 13.10 31.70 -9.50
C ASP A 131 12.20 31.07 -8.42
N TYR A 132 11.06 30.53 -8.82
CA TYR A 132 10.07 29.89 -7.95
C TYR A 132 10.27 28.36 -7.85
N SER A 133 11.49 27.85 -7.98
CA SER A 133 11.77 26.41 -7.98
C SER A 133 11.90 25.65 -6.63
N PRO A 134 11.36 26.05 -5.43
CA PRO A 134 11.56 25.20 -4.25
C PRO A 134 10.41 24.22 -3.88
N LEU A 135 9.30 24.14 -4.62
CA LEU A 135 8.14 23.33 -4.15
C LEU A 135 8.08 21.87 -4.64
N LEU A 136 9.06 21.41 -5.42
CA LEU A 136 9.22 19.99 -5.78
C LEU A 136 10.47 19.39 -5.13
N ARG A 137 10.72 19.72 -3.85
CA ARG A 137 11.63 18.93 -3.02
C ARG A 137 10.91 17.65 -2.63
N GLU A 138 11.01 16.62 -3.48
CA GLU A 138 10.77 15.24 -3.06
C GLU A 138 11.61 15.00 -1.81
N GLU A 139 10.98 14.71 -0.67
CA GLU A 139 11.68 14.16 0.47
C GLU A 139 12.39 12.89 0.00
N PRO A 140 13.73 12.78 0.13
CA PRO A 140 14.37 11.51 -0.07
C PRO A 140 13.81 10.57 1.02
N THR A 141 13.13 9.52 0.57
CA THR A 141 12.65 8.42 1.40
C THR A 141 13.84 7.71 2.05
N ASN A 142 14.40 8.30 3.09
CA ASN A 142 15.46 7.73 3.93
C ASN A 142 14.85 6.92 5.10
N LYS A 143 13.66 6.33 4.90
CA LYS A 143 13.05 5.40 5.86
C LYS A 143 13.66 3.99 5.78
N ARG A 144 14.42 3.67 4.74
CA ARG A 144 15.08 2.36 4.61
C ARG A 144 16.39 2.21 5.40
N LYS A 145 17.08 3.30 5.76
CA LYS A 145 18.29 3.21 6.60
C LYS A 145 17.97 2.98 8.07
N ARG A 146 16.95 3.65 8.62
CA ARG A 146 16.57 3.50 10.04
C ARG A 146 16.20 2.08 10.46
N PHE A 147 15.68 1.24 9.57
CA PHE A 147 15.32 -0.14 9.95
C PHE A 147 16.53 -1.06 10.09
N LYS A 148 17.62 -0.83 9.34
CA LYS A 148 18.86 -1.60 9.51
C LYS A 148 19.56 -1.23 10.81
N ASP A 149 19.62 0.06 11.12
CA ASP A 149 20.28 0.54 12.35
C ASP A 149 19.55 0.01 13.61
N ILE A 150 18.22 -0.09 13.59
CA ILE A 150 17.43 -0.67 14.71
C ILE A 150 17.64 -2.19 14.83
N ILE A 151 17.79 -2.91 13.71
CA ILE A 151 18.05 -4.35 13.75
C ILE A 151 19.46 -4.62 14.25
N ASP A 152 20.47 -3.88 13.76
CA ASP A 152 21.86 -4.04 14.17
C ASP A 152 22.07 -3.65 15.65
N GLU A 153 21.35 -2.65 16.16
CA GLU A 153 21.37 -2.27 17.59
C GLU A 153 20.71 -3.35 18.48
N SER A 154 19.68 -4.05 18.00
CA SER A 154 19.06 -5.15 18.76
C SER A 154 19.87 -6.45 18.76
N VAL A 155 20.71 -6.66 17.74
CA VAL A 155 21.50 -7.88 17.57
C VAL A 155 22.87 -7.78 18.24
N ASN A 156 23.48 -6.58 18.33
CA ASN A 156 24.83 -6.42 18.87
C ASN A 156 24.94 -5.87 20.29
N GLY A 157 23.82 -5.59 20.98
CA GLY A 157 23.79 -5.47 22.44
C GLY A 157 24.85 -4.59 23.08
N ASN A 158 25.21 -3.46 22.46
CA ASN A 158 26.21 -2.54 23.00
C ASN A 158 25.51 -1.26 23.44
N LYS A 159 25.42 -1.07 24.76
CA LYS A 159 24.97 0.16 25.40
C LYS A 159 25.99 1.28 25.29
#